data_AF-A0A537JCD3-F1
#
_entry.id   AF-A0A537JCD3-F1
#
_cell.length_a   1.000
_cell.length_b   1.000
_cell.length_c   1.000
_cell.angle_alpha   90.00
_cell.angle_beta   90.00
_cell.angle_gamma   90.00
#
_symmetry.space_group_name_H-M   'P 1'
#
loop_
_entity.id
_entity.type
_entity.pdbx_description
1 polymer ?
#
loop_
_entity_poly.entity_id
_entity_poly.type
_entity_poly.pdbx_seq_one_letter_code
_entity_poly.pdbx_strand_id
1 'polypeptide(L)' 'MPTLVDTSAWIEFFHPKGAARVKQILASALHDGIVVTVAPVLTELLVGLEPSRAGDARAIERLRALE' A
#
# COMPACT_ATOMS: atom_id res chain seq x y z
N MET A 1 -2.40 5.41 18.14
CA MET A 1 -3.44 4.52 17.57
C MET A 1 -2.80 3.82 16.38
N PRO A 2 -2.99 2.51 16.18
CA PRO A 2 -2.49 1.83 14.98
C PRO A 2 -3.04 2.46 13.71
N THR A 3 -2.19 2.62 12.70
CA THR A 3 -2.51 3.24 11.41
C THR A 3 -2.46 2.17 10.33
N LEU A 4 -3.62 1.82 9.79
CA LEU A 4 -3.71 0.97 8.61
C LEU A 4 -3.38 1.81 7.37
N VAL A 5 -2.43 1.33 6.56
CA VAL A 5 -1.94 2.04 5.39
C VAL A 5 -2.39 1.31 4.13
N ASP A 6 -3.15 1.99 3.29
CA ASP A 6 -3.58 1.47 2.00
C ASP A 6 -2.41 1.40 0.99
N THR A 7 -2.55 0.54 -0.01
CA THR A 7 -1.59 0.36 -1.11
C THR A 7 -1.28 1.68 -1.81
N SER A 8 -2.30 2.52 -2.07
CA SER A 8 -2.10 3.80 -2.76
C SER A 8 -1.17 4.74 -1.98
N ALA A 9 -1.28 4.77 -0.65
CA ALA A 9 -0.41 5.56 0.22
C ALA A 9 1.03 5.04 0.22
N TRP A 10 1.22 3.72 0.14
CA TRP A 10 2.55 3.12 -0.04
C TRP A 10 3.18 3.49 -1.38
N ILE A 11 2.42 3.40 -2.48
CA ILE A 11 2.88 3.79 -3.80
C ILE A 11 3.30 5.26 -3.78
N GLU A 12 2.47 6.15 -3.22
CA GLU A 12 2.76 7.57 -3.11
C GLU A 12 4.02 7.83 -2.25
N PHE A 13 4.20 7.09 -1.16
CA PHE A 13 5.36 7.20 -0.29
C PHE A 13 6.67 6.92 -1.03
N PHE A 14 6.72 5.83 -1.80
CA PHE A 14 7.90 5.41 -2.55
C PHE A 14 8.08 6.16 -3.88
N HIS A 15 7.02 6.71 -4.45
CA HIS A 15 7.10 7.44 -5.72
C HIS A 15 8.00 8.68 -5.59
N PRO A 16 8.97 8.93 -6.48
CA PRO A 16 9.91 10.06 -6.35
C PRO A 16 9.23 11.42 -6.21
N LYS A 17 8.10 11.60 -6.91
CA LYS A 17 7.30 12.84 -6.90
C LYS A 17 6.03 12.74 -6.04
N GLY A 18 5.95 11.76 -5.15
CA GLY A 18 4.78 11.61 -4.28
C GLY A 18 4.58 12.79 -3.33
N ALA A 19 3.33 13.01 -2.93
CA ALA A 19 2.91 14.14 -2.12
C ALA A 19 3.69 14.21 -0.80
N ALA A 20 4.33 15.37 -0.55
CA ALA A 20 5.14 15.60 0.65
C ALA A 20 4.37 15.33 1.95
N ARG A 21 3.07 15.67 1.98
CA ARG A 21 2.21 15.42 3.13
C ARG A 21 2.06 13.92 3.44
N VAL A 22 1.84 13.09 2.43
CA VAL A 22 1.73 11.63 2.60
C VAL A 22 3.06 11.07 3.10
N LYS A 23 4.17 11.50 2.50
CA LYS A 23 5.51 11.10 2.92
C LYS A 23 5.81 11.44 4.38
N GLN A 24 5.50 12.65 4.81
CA GLN A 24 5.72 13.10 6.18
C GLN A 24 4.87 12.33 7.20
N ILE A 25 3.57 12.17 6.92
CA ILE A 25 2.66 11.43 7.81
C ILE A 25 3.12 9.98 7.96
N LEU A 26 3.46 9.32 6.85
CA LEU A 26 3.85 7.92 6.88
C LEU A 26 5.23 7.72 7.51
N ALA A 27 6.18 8.63 7.27
CA ALA A 27 7.49 8.59 7.93
C ALA A 27 7.37 8.73 9.45
N SER A 28 6.49 9.61 9.94
CA SER A 28 6.21 9.74 11.38
C SER A 28 5.58 8.45 11.93
N ALA A 29 4.55 7.92 11.28
CA ALA A 29 3.89 6.70 11.72
C ALA A 29 4.84 5.49 11.74
N LEU A 30 5.77 5.42 10.79
CA LEU A 30 6.83 4.40 10.75
C LEU A 30 7.82 4.58 11.91
N HIS A 31 8.26 5.82 12.17
CA HIS A 31 9.14 6.14 13.28
C HIS A 31 8.52 5.75 14.63
N ASP A 32 7.22 6.02 14.80
CA ASP A 32 6.48 5.72 16.02
C ASP A 32 6.10 4.23 16.15
N GLY A 33 6.38 3.40 15.13
CA GLY A 33 6.11 1.96 15.15
C GLY A 33 4.63 1.60 15.15
N ILE A 34 3.77 2.47 14.61
CA ILE A 34 2.30 2.32 14.65
C ILE A 34 1.67 1.90 13.31
N VAL A 35 2.48 1.65 12.28
CA VAL A 35 1.99 1.21 10.97
C VAL A 35 1.59 -0.27 11.03
N VAL A 36 0.37 -0.56 10.57
CA VAL A 36 -0.14 -1.92 10.39
C VAL A 36 -0.47 -2.18 8.92
N THR A 37 -0.42 -3.45 8.53
CA THR A 37 -0.76 -3.92 7.18
C THR A 37 -1.75 -5.07 7.25
N VAL A 38 -2.41 -5.36 6.14
CA VAL A 38 -3.36 -6.46 5.97
C VAL A 38 -3.04 -7.24 4.69
N ALA A 39 -3.52 -8.48 4.62
CA ALA A 39 -3.23 -9.37 3.49
C ALA A 39 -3.58 -8.77 2.11
N PRO A 40 -4.71 -8.05 1.91
CA PRO A 40 -5.01 -7.38 0.64
C PRO A 40 -3.92 -6.37 0.23
N VAL A 41 -3.55 -5.45 1.11
CA VAL A 41 -2.50 -4.45 0.85
C VAL A 41 -1.17 -5.10 0.49
N LEU A 42 -0.76 -6.15 1.23
CA LEU A 42 0.46 -6.88 0.92
C LEU A 42 0.40 -7.57 -0.45
N THR A 43 -0.74 -8.17 -0.79
CA THR A 43 -0.96 -8.84 -2.08
C THR A 43 -0.84 -7.86 -3.23
N GLU A 44 -1.45 -6.68 -3.10
CA GLU A 44 -1.41 -5.64 -4.12
C GLU A 44 0.01 -5.12 -4.36
N LEU A 45 0.77 -4.87 -3.30
CA LEU A 45 2.16 -4.43 -3.41
C LEU A 45 3.03 -5.50 -4.08
N LEU A 46 2.90 -6.77 -3.69
CA LEU A 46 3.69 -7.87 -4.25
C LEU A 46 3.36 -8.12 -5.72
N VAL A 47 2.09 -8.05 -6.12
CA VAL A 47 1.69 -8.18 -7.53
C VAL A 47 2.16 -6.97 -8.34
N GLY A 48 2.04 -5.76 -7.80
CA GLY A 48 2.51 -4.53 -8.47
C GLY A 48 4.02 -4.50 -8.73
N LEU A 49 4.81 -5.22 -7.93
CA LEU A 49 6.26 -5.36 -8.10
C LEU A 49 6.66 -6.43 -9.13
N GLU A 50 5.75 -7.31 -9.56
CA GLU A 50 6.03 -8.43 -10.46
C GLU A 50 5.28 -8.27 -11.80
N PRO A 51 5.95 -7.75 -12.86
CA PRO A 51 5.31 -7.50 -14.15
C PRO A 51 4.67 -8.74 -14.78
N SER A 52 5.22 -9.93 -14.53
CA SER A 52 4.66 -11.19 -15.04
C SER A 52 3.31 -11.58 -14.43
N ARG A 53 2.97 -10.98 -13.28
CA ARG A 53 1.71 -11.19 -12.55
C ARG A 53 0.67 -10.10 -12.81
N ALA A 54 0.88 -9.24 -13.79
CA ALA A 54 -0.11 -8.22 -14.16
C ALA A 54 -1.50 -8.81 -14.47
N GLY A 55 -1.58 -10.07 -14.92
CA GLY A 55 -2.84 -10.79 -15.12
C GLY A 55 -3.62 -11.12 -13.84
N ASP A 56 -2.95 -11.16 -12.69
CA ASP A 56 -3.53 -11.45 -11.38
C ASP A 56 -4.29 -10.24 -10.79
N ALA A 57 -4.21 -9.07 -11.43
CA ALA A 57 -4.94 -7.86 -11.04
C ALA A 57 -6.45 -8.10 -10.93
N ARG A 58 -7.03 -9.01 -11.73
CA ARG A 58 -8.46 -9.36 -11.65
C ARG A 58 -8.83 -10.09 -10.35
N ALA A 59 -7.91 -10.85 -9.76
CA ALA A 59 -8.14 -11.51 -8.48
C ALA A 59 -8.13 -10.48 -7.34
N ILE A 60 -7.25 -9.48 -7.44
CA ILE A 60 -7.20 -8.32 -6.53
C ILE A 60 -8.49 -7.49 -6.61
N GLU A 61 -8.97 -7.17 -7.81
CA GLU A 61 -10.24 -6.44 -7.99
C GLU A 61 -11.42 -7.16 -7.33
N ARG A 62 -11.45 -8.50 -7.38
CA ARG A 62 -12.49 -9.30 -6.70
C ARG A 62 -12.38 -9.24 -5.18
N LEU A 63 -11.17 -9.18 -4.63
CA LEU A 63 -10.96 -9.03 -3.18
C LEU A 63 -11.47 -7.67 -2.68
N ARG A 64 -11.20 -6.60 -3.43
CA ARG A 64 -11.72 -5.25 -3.11
C ARG A 64 -13.25 -5.17 -3.13
N ALA A 65 -13.91 -5.97 -3.96
CA ALA A 65 -15.38 -6.01 -4.00
C ALA A 65 -16.03 -6.70 -2.77
N LEU A 66 -15.22 -7.28 -1.87
CA LEU A 66 -15.66 -7.93 -0.63
C LEU A 66 -15.40 -7.07 0.62
N GLU A 67 -14.68 -5.95 0.48
CA GLU A 67 -14.42 -4.94 1.52
C GLU A 67 -15.53 -3.87 1.55
#